data_AF-A0A1B6J4K1-F1
#
_entry.id   AF-A0A1B6J4K1-F1
#
_cell.length_a   1.000
_cell.length_b   1.000
_cell.length_c   1.000
_cell.angle_alpha   90.00
_cell.angle_beta   90.00
_cell.angle_gamma   90.00
#
_symmetry.space_group_name_H-M   'P 1'
#
loop_
_entity.id
_entity.type
_entity.pdbx_description
1 polymer ?
#
loop_
_entity_poly.entity_id
_entity_poly.type
_entity_poly.pdbx_seq_one_letter_code
_entity_poly.pdbx_strand_id
1 'polypeptide(L)'
;TKLSPRENELKALSTFFSKSCIVGKWSPDQEINQRLKQQYSNLCQLCEFPDKCDYPDQNSGYEGALRCLAIGGGDVAFTKVIFVKKFFGMAYGSQPAAQSNYNPDDYSYLCPDATKKPVKGEPCVWAARPWQGYMTTEHDQEQVTALRDAIAKLNALGESSHADWISSVLALNNKTLTKDNKGPYTPHQYLTKAKYEDVIERDVLEPRRMVRMCVTGEVEEAKCQDLASAAYSRDIRPGISCVSKLNLAECYAAARDHQVDIVSVDAGLAVNAVSKFQLQPVLMEEYENDHKTHAVAVVKKSSNFQSWADLKGHKACFSHVGKAAGWVIPVYNLVTKNLIEKNNCPYTKAVGEFFSGGVQNSAEPFKCLSSGEGDVAFLDYDSAVRQVGGEDKSGEYELLCKDGGRKAFKDYASCNQAVVPPRVLLSSKDLSPVEKDDILFTMLSAADLYHKHPEYFDLFGSYQGHDNVLFSNSASGLDTVHPETNPLKDFTPIHDELKVCTP
;
A
#
# COMPACT_ATOMS: atom_id res chain seq x y z
N THR A 1 -22.20 4.73 -12.54
CA THR A 1 -21.84 6.14 -12.84
C THR A 1 -20.66 6.15 -13.79
N LYS A 2 -20.44 7.21 -14.59
CA LYS A 2 -19.33 7.30 -15.57
C LYS A 2 -18.02 7.87 -15.00
N LEU A 3 -18.02 8.31 -13.75
CA LEU A 3 -16.90 8.99 -13.10
C LEU A 3 -16.50 8.23 -11.83
N SER A 4 -15.21 8.26 -11.52
CA SER A 4 -14.70 7.78 -10.23
C SER A 4 -15.19 8.70 -9.10
N PRO A 5 -15.19 8.26 -7.83
CA PRO A 5 -15.52 9.10 -6.70
C PRO A 5 -14.72 10.41 -6.68
N ARG A 6 -13.41 10.31 -6.89
CA ARG A 6 -12.50 11.46 -6.93
C ARG A 6 -12.84 12.42 -8.08
N GLU A 7 -13.08 11.91 -9.28
CA GLU A 7 -13.44 12.76 -10.41
C GLU A 7 -14.82 13.41 -10.20
N ASN A 8 -15.76 12.71 -9.56
CA ASN A 8 -17.07 13.26 -9.23
C ASN A 8 -16.98 14.46 -8.27
N GLU A 9 -16.11 14.39 -7.25
CA GLU A 9 -15.83 15.52 -6.35
C GLU A 9 -15.26 16.73 -7.11
N LEU A 10 -14.25 16.50 -7.93
CA LEU A 10 -13.59 17.55 -8.70
C LEU A 10 -14.59 18.20 -9.66
N LYS A 11 -15.42 17.41 -10.32
CA LYS A 11 -16.50 17.92 -11.17
C LYS A 11 -17.50 18.75 -10.38
N ALA A 12 -17.93 18.28 -9.21
CA ALA A 12 -18.89 19.00 -8.38
C ALA A 12 -18.32 20.35 -7.94
N LEU A 13 -17.07 20.38 -7.44
CA LEU A 13 -16.38 21.61 -7.05
C LEU A 13 -16.17 22.55 -8.23
N SER A 14 -15.72 22.03 -9.37
CA SER A 14 -15.48 22.78 -10.60
C SER A 14 -16.76 23.39 -11.17
N THR A 15 -17.90 22.72 -10.99
CA THR A 15 -19.21 23.22 -11.41
C THR A 15 -19.75 24.29 -10.44
N PHE A 16 -19.50 24.11 -9.14
CA PHE A 16 -20.03 25.00 -8.10
C PHE A 16 -19.24 26.31 -8.00
N PHE A 17 -17.90 26.24 -8.01
CA PHE A 17 -17.03 27.41 -7.93
C PHE A 17 -16.50 27.80 -9.32
N SER A 18 -16.67 29.06 -9.71
CA SER A 18 -16.17 29.55 -10.99
C SER A 18 -14.66 29.45 -11.11
N LYS A 19 -13.92 29.69 -10.02
CA LYS A 19 -12.46 29.56 -9.91
C LYS A 19 -12.09 29.07 -8.51
N SER A 20 -10.99 28.36 -8.36
CA SER A 20 -10.45 27.97 -7.04
C SER A 20 -8.93 27.86 -7.07
N CYS A 21 -8.34 27.62 -5.90
CA CYS A 21 -6.99 27.06 -5.79
C CYS A 21 -7.00 25.77 -4.97
N ILE A 22 -6.93 24.63 -5.65
CA ILE A 22 -6.89 23.29 -5.06
C ILE A 22 -5.64 22.57 -5.59
N VAL A 23 -4.49 22.83 -4.96
CA VAL A 23 -3.21 22.22 -5.36
C VAL A 23 -3.07 20.77 -4.88
N GLY A 24 -2.04 20.10 -5.39
CA GLY A 24 -1.59 18.79 -4.91
C GLY A 24 -1.79 17.69 -5.94
N LYS A 25 -1.67 16.44 -5.49
CA LYS A 25 -2.00 15.27 -6.30
C LYS A 25 -3.49 14.96 -6.15
N TRP A 26 -4.26 15.13 -7.22
CA TRP A 26 -5.68 14.76 -7.28
C TRP A 26 -5.86 13.26 -7.57
N SER A 27 -4.85 12.63 -8.14
CA SER A 27 -4.72 11.17 -8.26
C SER A 27 -3.29 10.77 -7.89
N PRO A 28 -3.07 9.61 -7.25
CA PRO A 28 -1.73 9.06 -7.06
C PRO A 28 -1.07 8.70 -8.39
N ASP A 29 -1.86 8.28 -9.40
CA ASP A 29 -1.39 8.03 -10.76
C ASP A 29 -1.14 9.36 -11.50
N GLN A 30 0.03 9.47 -12.12
CA GLN A 30 0.49 10.71 -12.75
C GLN A 30 -0.32 11.09 -14.00
N GLU A 31 -0.65 10.15 -14.87
CA GLU A 31 -1.41 10.41 -16.10
C GLU A 31 -2.83 10.86 -15.78
N ILE A 32 -3.49 10.18 -14.84
CA ILE A 32 -4.83 10.54 -14.35
C ILE A 32 -4.78 11.92 -13.67
N ASN A 33 -3.78 12.19 -12.83
CA ASN A 33 -3.64 13.48 -12.16
C ASN A 33 -3.51 14.63 -13.17
N GLN A 34 -2.70 14.45 -14.22
CA GLN A 34 -2.55 15.44 -15.29
C GLN A 34 -3.86 15.63 -16.08
N ARG A 35 -4.52 14.53 -16.47
CA ARG A 35 -5.82 14.58 -17.16
C ARG A 35 -6.87 15.35 -16.34
N LEU A 36 -7.00 15.04 -15.05
CA LEU A 36 -7.97 15.70 -14.17
C LEU A 36 -7.66 17.20 -14.06
N LYS A 37 -6.39 17.58 -13.86
CA LYS A 37 -5.98 19.00 -13.81
C LYS A 37 -6.27 19.77 -15.10
N GLN A 38 -6.08 19.14 -16.25
CA GLN A 38 -6.43 19.74 -17.55
C GLN A 38 -7.96 19.91 -17.67
N GLN A 39 -8.72 18.88 -17.32
CA GLN A 39 -10.17 18.85 -17.47
C GLN A 39 -10.89 19.82 -16.50
N TYR A 40 -10.41 19.95 -15.27
CA TYR A 40 -10.99 20.81 -14.22
C TYR A 40 -10.05 21.98 -13.86
N SER A 41 -9.43 22.57 -14.87
CA SER A 41 -8.39 23.62 -14.71
C SER A 41 -8.87 24.87 -13.96
N ASN A 42 -10.17 25.15 -13.92
CA ASN A 42 -10.72 26.26 -13.13
C ASN A 42 -10.45 26.10 -11.63
N LEU A 43 -10.26 24.87 -11.14
CA LEU A 43 -9.88 24.60 -9.74
C LEU A 43 -8.45 25.02 -9.39
N CYS A 44 -7.64 25.37 -10.38
CA CYS A 44 -6.25 25.81 -10.21
C CYS A 44 -6.05 27.31 -10.51
N GLN A 45 -7.07 28.00 -11.03
CA GLN A 45 -6.94 29.36 -11.59
C GLN A 45 -6.57 30.44 -10.58
N LEU A 46 -6.84 30.25 -9.28
CA LEU A 46 -6.45 31.20 -8.23
C LEU A 46 -5.12 30.84 -7.56
N CYS A 47 -4.48 29.75 -7.97
CA CYS A 47 -3.17 29.37 -7.46
C CYS A 47 -2.07 30.32 -7.97
N GLU A 48 -0.94 30.36 -7.28
CA GLU A 48 0.23 31.14 -7.71
C GLU A 48 0.76 30.65 -9.05
N PHE A 49 0.79 29.32 -9.23
CA PHE A 49 1.20 28.67 -10.48
C PHE A 49 0.08 27.77 -11.01
N PRO A 50 -0.93 28.30 -11.71
CA PRO A 50 -2.09 27.52 -12.18
C PRO A 50 -1.72 26.31 -13.03
N ASP A 51 -0.69 26.42 -13.87
CA ASP A 51 -0.23 25.32 -14.74
C ASP A 51 0.43 24.17 -13.97
N LYS A 52 1.05 24.48 -12.82
CA LYS A 52 1.66 23.47 -11.94
C LYS A 52 0.60 22.88 -11.01
N CYS A 53 -0.23 23.74 -10.41
CA CYS A 53 -1.28 23.41 -9.46
C CYS A 53 -0.81 22.39 -8.39
N ASP A 54 0.37 22.64 -7.82
CA ASP A 54 1.01 21.73 -6.88
C ASP A 54 1.88 22.51 -5.90
N TYR A 55 2.21 21.90 -4.78
CA TYR A 55 3.07 22.49 -3.77
C TYR A 55 4.52 22.67 -4.28
N PRO A 56 5.29 23.62 -3.70
CA PRO A 56 4.81 24.76 -2.91
C PRO A 56 4.05 25.77 -3.77
N ASP A 57 3.04 26.40 -3.17
CA ASP A 57 2.23 27.47 -3.78
C ASP A 57 1.74 28.43 -2.67
N GLN A 58 1.99 29.73 -2.83
CA GLN A 58 1.68 30.74 -1.81
C GLN A 58 0.19 30.93 -1.53
N ASN A 59 -0.69 30.53 -2.45
CA ASN A 59 -2.14 30.62 -2.29
C ASN A 59 -2.76 29.32 -1.75
N SER A 60 -1.93 28.35 -1.39
CA SER A 60 -2.34 27.04 -0.90
C SER A 60 -2.03 26.80 0.58
N GLY A 61 -2.60 25.74 1.15
CA GLY A 61 -2.48 25.43 2.57
C GLY A 61 -3.24 26.40 3.47
N TYR A 62 -3.08 26.26 4.79
CA TYR A 62 -3.92 26.98 5.76
C TYR A 62 -3.76 28.50 5.71
N GLU A 63 -2.53 29.00 5.56
CA GLU A 63 -2.24 30.43 5.50
C GLU A 63 -2.41 30.98 4.08
N GLY A 64 -1.96 30.23 3.07
CA GLY A 64 -2.08 30.63 1.67
C GLY A 64 -3.52 30.74 1.21
N ALA A 65 -4.45 29.93 1.73
CA ALA A 65 -5.87 30.12 1.46
C ALA A 65 -6.38 31.50 1.90
N LEU A 66 -5.89 32.06 3.00
CA LEU A 66 -6.24 33.42 3.46
C LEU A 66 -5.56 34.49 2.61
N ARG A 67 -4.33 34.25 2.15
CA ARG A 67 -3.67 35.09 1.15
C ARG A 67 -4.46 35.10 -0.16
N CYS A 68 -4.97 33.96 -0.60
CA CYS A 68 -5.82 33.82 -1.79
C CYS A 68 -7.10 34.67 -1.67
N LEU A 69 -7.75 34.64 -0.50
CA LEU A 69 -8.89 35.50 -0.18
C LEU A 69 -8.52 36.99 -0.15
N ALA A 70 -7.40 37.35 0.47
CA ALA A 70 -7.03 38.75 0.68
C ALA A 70 -6.52 39.45 -0.58
N ILE A 71 -5.72 38.75 -1.40
CA ILE A 71 -5.01 39.34 -2.56
C ILE A 71 -4.97 38.43 -3.79
N GLY A 72 -5.37 37.16 -3.70
CA GLY A 72 -5.37 36.20 -4.81
C GLY A 72 -6.67 36.18 -5.62
N GLY A 73 -7.65 37.02 -5.28
CA GLY A 73 -8.93 37.12 -5.99
C GLY A 73 -9.96 36.05 -5.62
N GLY A 74 -9.78 35.35 -4.49
CA GLY A 74 -10.80 34.45 -3.95
C GLY A 74 -11.85 35.21 -3.13
N ASP A 75 -13.10 34.74 -3.15
CA ASP A 75 -14.20 35.32 -2.36
C ASP A 75 -14.46 34.58 -1.03
N VAL A 76 -13.96 33.35 -0.91
CA VAL A 76 -14.10 32.48 0.26
C VAL A 76 -12.83 31.64 0.45
N ALA A 77 -12.41 31.46 1.71
CA ALA A 77 -11.31 30.59 2.06
C ALA A 77 -11.72 29.54 3.11
N PHE A 78 -11.40 28.28 2.83
CA PHE A 78 -11.56 27.18 3.76
C PHE A 78 -10.24 26.95 4.50
N THR A 79 -10.21 27.25 5.79
CA THR A 79 -9.00 27.09 6.63
C THR A 79 -9.39 26.84 8.10
N LYS A 80 -8.42 26.78 9.00
CA LYS A 80 -8.63 26.58 10.44
C LYS A 80 -8.38 27.85 11.25
N VAL A 81 -9.15 27.98 12.34
CA VAL A 81 -9.20 29.18 13.21
C VAL A 81 -7.80 29.68 13.63
N ILE A 82 -6.88 28.78 13.98
CA ILE A 82 -5.53 29.17 14.41
C ILE A 82 -4.77 29.95 13.32
N PHE A 83 -4.92 29.59 12.04
CA PHE A 83 -4.29 30.31 10.94
C PHE A 83 -5.01 31.62 10.59
N VAL A 84 -6.32 31.70 10.82
CA VAL A 84 -7.07 32.98 10.73
C VAL A 84 -6.51 33.98 11.73
N LYS A 85 -6.39 33.57 13.00
CA LYS A 85 -5.83 34.43 14.05
C LYS A 85 -4.39 34.84 13.74
N LYS A 86 -3.55 33.89 13.33
CA LYS A 86 -2.16 34.16 12.92
C LYS A 86 -2.09 35.18 11.78
N PHE A 87 -2.86 34.98 10.71
CA PHE A 87 -2.82 35.82 9.51
C PHE A 87 -3.21 37.28 9.81
N PHE A 88 -4.21 37.49 10.68
CA PHE A 88 -4.65 38.83 11.10
C PHE A 88 -3.90 39.37 12.33
N GLY A 89 -2.80 38.74 12.76
CA GLY A 89 -1.98 39.25 13.85
C GLY A 89 -2.64 39.17 15.24
N MET A 90 -3.69 38.36 15.40
CA MET A 90 -4.38 38.16 16.67
C MET A 90 -3.62 37.16 17.55
N ALA A 91 -3.81 37.24 18.87
CA ALA A 91 -3.27 36.25 19.79
C ALA A 91 -3.93 34.86 19.60
N TYR A 92 -3.13 33.79 19.66
CA TYR A 92 -3.61 32.41 19.53
C TYR A 92 -2.73 31.43 20.33
N GLY A 93 -3.36 30.48 21.03
CA GLY A 93 -2.62 29.58 21.92
C GLY A 93 -1.78 30.37 22.92
N SER A 94 -0.47 30.12 22.96
CA SER A 94 0.51 30.88 23.76
C SER A 94 1.16 32.05 23.01
N GLN A 95 0.84 32.25 21.73
CA GLN A 95 1.46 33.28 20.90
C GLN A 95 0.74 34.64 21.08
N PRO A 96 1.46 35.73 21.38
CA PRO A 96 0.86 37.06 21.52
C PRO A 96 0.41 37.61 20.18
N ALA A 97 -0.37 38.70 20.23
CA ALA A 97 -0.72 39.45 19.04
C ALA A 97 0.55 40.01 18.36
N ALA A 98 0.54 40.06 17.04
CA ALA A 98 1.62 40.55 16.21
C ALA A 98 1.07 41.52 15.15
N GLN A 99 1.93 42.34 14.57
CA GLN A 99 1.50 43.24 13.50
C GLN A 99 1.10 42.43 12.26
N SER A 100 -0.04 42.77 11.65
CA SER A 100 -0.47 42.26 10.35
C SER A 100 -0.81 43.41 9.42
N ASN A 101 -0.59 43.19 8.12
CA ASN A 101 -0.97 44.13 7.07
C ASN A 101 -2.46 43.99 6.68
N TYR A 102 -3.16 43.01 7.23
CA TYR A 102 -4.57 42.72 6.93
C TYR A 102 -5.45 43.07 8.13
N ASN A 103 -6.50 43.85 7.90
CA ASN A 103 -7.44 44.25 8.95
C ASN A 103 -8.54 43.19 9.14
N PRO A 104 -8.66 42.55 10.31
CA PRO A 104 -9.70 41.53 10.54
C PRO A 104 -11.15 42.05 10.50
N ASP A 105 -11.38 43.37 10.60
CA ASP A 105 -12.73 43.93 10.49
C ASP A 105 -13.31 43.85 9.05
N ASP A 106 -12.44 43.66 8.05
CA ASP A 106 -12.85 43.53 6.65
C ASP A 106 -13.35 42.11 6.30
N TYR A 107 -13.29 41.18 7.26
CA TYR A 107 -13.55 39.75 7.05
C TYR A 107 -14.58 39.20 8.05
N SER A 108 -15.22 38.09 7.68
CA SER A 108 -16.19 37.40 8.54
C SER A 108 -16.12 35.89 8.33
N TYR A 109 -16.45 35.14 9.38
CA TYR A 109 -16.76 33.73 9.28
C TYR A 109 -18.15 33.53 8.68
N LEU A 110 -18.29 32.59 7.76
CA LEU A 110 -19.60 32.09 7.28
C LEU A 110 -20.00 30.89 8.12
N CYS A 111 -21.14 30.97 8.79
CA CYS A 111 -21.62 29.97 9.73
C CYS A 111 -22.52 28.91 9.06
N PRO A 112 -22.67 27.70 9.64
CA PRO A 112 -23.55 26.66 9.10
C PRO A 112 -25.02 27.07 8.97
N ASP A 113 -25.48 28.03 9.79
CA ASP A 113 -26.81 28.63 9.74
C ASP A 113 -26.93 29.78 8.73
N ALA A 114 -25.95 29.89 7.81
CA ALA A 114 -25.81 30.93 6.81
C ALA A 114 -25.62 32.36 7.35
N THR A 115 -25.39 32.54 8.66
CA THR A 115 -25.06 33.85 9.23
C THR A 115 -23.58 34.20 9.04
N LYS A 116 -23.25 35.49 9.17
CA LYS A 116 -21.86 35.98 9.21
C LYS A 116 -21.50 36.41 10.64
N LYS A 117 -20.33 35.98 11.13
CA LYS A 117 -19.77 36.42 12.41
C LYS A 117 -18.42 37.12 12.22
N PRO A 118 -18.12 38.19 12.95
CA PRO A 118 -16.86 38.92 12.81
C PRO A 118 -15.66 38.06 13.22
N VAL A 119 -14.52 38.23 12.55
CA VAL A 119 -13.29 37.45 12.82
C VAL A 119 -12.73 37.69 14.24
N LYS A 120 -12.93 38.89 14.80
CA LYS A 120 -12.54 39.21 16.19
C LYS A 120 -13.35 38.48 17.25
N GLY A 121 -14.53 37.97 16.89
CA GLY A 121 -15.45 37.28 17.80
C GLY A 121 -15.18 35.79 17.96
N GLU A 122 -16.14 35.10 18.56
CA GLU A 122 -16.11 33.64 18.64
C GLU A 122 -16.36 33.01 17.26
N PRO A 123 -15.48 32.11 16.79
CA PRO A 123 -15.65 31.48 15.49
C PRO A 123 -16.84 30.52 15.48
N CYS A 124 -17.61 30.52 14.40
CA CYS A 124 -18.54 29.43 14.09
C CYS A 124 -17.83 28.39 13.22
N VAL A 125 -17.94 27.11 13.61
CA VAL A 125 -17.23 26.00 12.95
C VAL A 125 -18.21 24.99 12.38
N TRP A 126 -17.89 24.49 11.19
CA TRP A 126 -18.72 23.52 10.47
C TRP A 126 -18.42 22.11 10.98
N ALA A 127 -17.12 21.79 11.11
CA ALA A 127 -16.59 20.60 11.75
C ALA A 127 -15.25 20.93 12.42
N ALA A 128 -14.80 20.05 13.30
CA ALA A 128 -13.47 20.10 13.89
C ALA A 128 -12.76 18.77 13.68
N ARG A 129 -11.48 18.80 13.29
CA ARG A 129 -10.65 17.59 13.34
C ARG A 129 -10.43 17.24 14.81
N PRO A 130 -10.93 16.09 15.30
CA PRO A 130 -10.74 15.71 16.69
C PRO A 130 -9.25 15.46 16.97
N TRP A 131 -8.84 15.66 18.22
CA TRP A 131 -7.49 15.29 18.64
C TRP A 131 -7.34 13.78 18.62
N GLN A 132 -6.13 13.30 18.33
CA GLN A 132 -5.77 11.91 18.60
C GLN A 132 -5.89 11.61 20.11
N GLY A 133 -5.98 10.33 20.47
CA GLY A 133 -6.11 9.93 21.86
C GLY A 133 -5.95 8.43 22.03
N TYR A 134 -6.13 7.98 23.26
CA TYR A 134 -6.05 6.58 23.64
C TYR A 134 -7.44 5.97 23.75
N MET A 135 -7.55 4.72 23.33
CA MET A 135 -8.76 3.92 23.42
C MET A 135 -8.44 2.67 24.23
N THR A 136 -9.41 2.21 25.01
CA THR A 136 -9.33 0.95 25.76
C THR A 136 -10.70 0.28 25.74
N THR A 137 -10.75 -1.00 26.10
CA THR A 137 -12.02 -1.69 26.37
C THR A 137 -12.79 -1.01 27.49
N GLU A 138 -14.07 -1.36 27.65
CA GLU A 138 -14.84 -0.80 28.77
C GLU A 138 -14.24 -1.23 30.12
N HIS A 139 -13.98 -0.23 30.97
CA HIS A 139 -13.36 -0.37 32.27
C HIS A 139 -14.06 0.53 33.28
N ASP A 140 -13.89 0.25 34.57
CA ASP A 140 -14.37 1.15 35.62
C ASP A 140 -13.56 2.46 35.67
N GLN A 141 -14.10 3.44 36.39
CA GLN A 141 -13.51 4.78 36.48
C GLN A 141 -12.14 4.78 37.18
N GLU A 142 -11.89 3.82 38.07
CA GLU A 142 -10.62 3.72 38.82
C GLU A 142 -9.50 3.26 37.88
N GLN A 143 -9.74 2.23 37.08
CA GLN A 143 -8.81 1.74 36.06
C GLN A 143 -8.52 2.82 35.01
N VAL A 144 -9.55 3.54 34.54
CA VAL A 144 -9.35 4.65 33.59
C VAL A 144 -8.48 5.75 34.20
N THR A 145 -8.68 6.06 35.48
CA THR A 145 -7.87 7.07 36.20
C THR A 145 -6.42 6.62 36.33
N ALA A 146 -6.19 5.36 36.71
CA ALA A 146 -4.86 4.77 36.81
C ALA A 146 -4.11 4.77 35.46
N LEU A 147 -4.80 4.45 34.36
CA LEU A 147 -4.23 4.50 33.01
C LEU A 147 -3.84 5.93 32.62
N ARG A 148 -4.71 6.92 32.89
CA ARG A 148 -4.41 8.34 32.63
C ARG A 148 -3.18 8.81 33.41
N ASP A 149 -3.09 8.45 34.69
CA ASP A 149 -1.95 8.79 35.54
C ASP A 149 -0.64 8.16 35.04
N ALA A 150 -0.70 6.89 34.60
CA ALA A 150 0.46 6.20 34.03
C ALA A 150 0.95 6.89 32.75
N ILE A 151 0.04 7.21 31.82
CA ILE A 151 0.37 7.92 30.57
C ILE A 151 0.95 9.31 30.86
N ALA A 152 0.39 10.04 31.83
CA ALA A 152 0.88 11.35 32.22
C ALA A 152 2.32 11.29 32.79
N LYS A 153 2.60 10.31 33.66
CA LYS A 153 3.95 10.07 34.21
C LYS A 153 4.95 9.69 33.12
N LEU A 154 4.55 8.82 32.19
CA LEU A 154 5.40 8.42 31.06
C LEU A 154 5.70 9.60 30.14
N ASN A 155 4.72 10.45 29.84
CA ASN A 155 4.95 11.67 29.07
C ASN A 155 5.96 12.60 29.77
N ALA A 156 5.78 12.87 31.06
CA ALA A 156 6.69 13.72 31.82
C ALA A 156 8.12 13.17 31.85
N LEU A 157 8.27 11.85 32.05
CA LEU A 157 9.57 11.18 32.02
C LEU A 157 10.23 11.32 30.65
N GLY A 158 9.49 11.00 29.59
CA GLY A 158 10.00 11.08 28.24
C GLY A 158 10.41 12.51 27.86
N GLU A 159 9.57 13.51 28.14
CA GLU A 159 9.86 14.91 27.82
C GLU A 159 11.12 15.38 28.55
N SER A 160 11.26 15.05 29.84
CA SER A 160 12.43 15.41 30.64
C SER A 160 13.72 14.72 30.21
N SER A 161 13.62 13.56 29.57
CA SER A 161 14.76 12.77 29.11
C SER A 161 15.05 12.92 27.62
N HIS A 162 14.26 13.73 26.90
CA HIS A 162 14.32 13.85 25.44
C HIS A 162 14.26 12.50 24.72
N ALA A 163 13.40 11.60 25.20
CA ALA A 163 13.38 10.23 24.72
C ALA A 163 12.59 10.06 23.41
N ASP A 164 13.22 9.47 22.40
CA ASP A 164 12.63 9.28 21.07
C ASP A 164 11.37 8.39 21.08
N TRP A 165 11.31 7.41 22.01
CA TRP A 165 10.22 6.43 22.10
C TRP A 165 8.84 7.04 22.37
N ILE A 166 8.78 8.26 22.92
CA ILE A 166 7.48 8.93 23.18
C ILE A 166 6.68 9.07 21.90
N SER A 167 7.36 9.42 20.80
CA SER A 167 6.72 9.65 19.51
C SER A 167 6.20 8.35 18.89
N SER A 168 6.93 7.25 19.03
CA SER A 168 6.56 5.95 18.44
C SER A 168 5.61 5.13 19.31
N VAL A 169 5.71 5.23 20.64
CA VAL A 169 4.90 4.41 21.57
C VAL A 169 3.66 5.16 22.06
N LEU A 170 3.81 6.43 22.43
CA LEU A 170 2.68 7.24 22.95
C LEU A 170 2.04 8.13 21.88
N ALA A 171 2.63 8.22 20.69
CA ALA A 171 2.20 9.14 19.64
C ALA A 171 2.17 10.61 20.10
N LEU A 172 3.07 11.00 21.00
CA LEU A 172 3.18 12.36 21.52
C LEU A 172 4.45 13.06 21.03
N ASN A 173 4.42 14.38 20.98
CA ASN A 173 5.58 15.23 20.64
C ASN A 173 5.34 16.66 21.14
N ASN A 174 6.27 17.57 20.86
CA ASN A 174 6.16 18.98 21.25
C ASN A 174 4.90 19.73 20.75
N LYS A 175 4.15 19.17 19.79
CA LYS A 175 2.88 19.71 19.28
C LYS A 175 1.66 18.92 19.75
N THR A 176 1.84 17.74 20.33
CA THR A 176 0.78 16.82 20.76
C THR A 176 1.06 16.39 22.18
N LEU A 177 0.41 17.05 23.14
CA LEU A 177 0.60 16.84 24.57
C LEU A 177 -0.58 16.07 25.16
N THR A 178 -0.32 15.34 26.24
CA THR A 178 -1.39 14.66 26.99
C THR A 178 -2.33 15.69 27.62
N LYS A 179 -3.63 15.45 27.47
CA LYS A 179 -4.66 16.27 28.11
C LYS A 179 -5.85 15.40 28.48
N ASP A 180 -6.37 15.61 29.69
CA ASP A 180 -7.61 14.97 30.10
C ASP A 180 -8.77 15.49 29.21
N ASN A 181 -9.40 14.56 28.49
CA ASN A 181 -10.53 14.85 27.63
C ASN A 181 -11.86 15.01 28.40
N LYS A 182 -11.85 14.83 29.73
CA LYS A 182 -13.02 14.83 30.62
C LYS A 182 -14.03 13.73 30.28
N GLY A 183 -13.58 12.67 29.61
CA GLY A 183 -14.36 11.46 29.30
C GLY A 183 -14.37 10.47 30.47
N PRO A 184 -14.80 9.21 30.24
CA PRO A 184 -14.71 8.50 28.95
C PRO A 184 -15.81 8.87 27.94
N TYR A 185 -15.50 8.73 26.66
CA TYR A 185 -16.45 8.84 25.54
C TYR A 185 -16.27 7.60 24.67
N THR A 186 -17.36 7.07 24.11
CA THR A 186 -17.25 6.10 23.03
C THR A 186 -16.63 6.76 21.78
N PRO A 187 -16.00 6.00 20.87
CA PRO A 187 -15.45 6.54 19.63
C PRO A 187 -16.49 7.34 18.82
N HIS A 188 -17.70 6.80 18.69
CA HIS A 188 -18.80 7.47 18.00
C HIS A 188 -19.14 8.82 18.66
N GLN A 189 -19.39 8.86 19.99
CA GLN A 189 -19.64 10.12 20.70
C GLN A 189 -18.52 11.15 20.53
N TYR A 190 -17.26 10.70 20.53
CA TYR A 190 -16.09 11.56 20.36
C TYR A 190 -16.06 12.20 18.97
N LEU A 191 -16.39 11.44 17.92
CA LEU A 191 -16.45 11.91 16.52
C LEU A 191 -17.68 12.80 16.27
N THR A 192 -18.86 12.42 16.77
CA THR A 192 -20.10 13.19 16.61
C THR A 192 -19.99 14.56 17.29
N LYS A 193 -19.37 14.62 18.49
CA LYS A 193 -19.10 15.90 19.19
C LYS A 193 -18.24 16.85 18.35
N ALA A 194 -17.35 16.31 17.53
CA ALA A 194 -16.50 17.07 16.61
C ALA A 194 -17.15 17.33 15.24
N LYS A 195 -18.34 16.76 14.98
CA LYS A 195 -18.99 16.72 13.66
C LYS A 195 -18.07 16.15 12.58
N TYR A 196 -17.28 15.14 12.95
CA TYR A 196 -16.26 14.54 12.09
C TYR A 196 -16.68 13.15 11.58
N GLU A 197 -17.76 12.60 12.12
CA GLU A 197 -18.36 11.34 11.65
C GLU A 197 -18.76 11.44 10.17
N ASP A 198 -19.55 12.45 9.79
CA ASP A 198 -19.95 12.70 8.40
C ASP A 198 -18.77 12.91 7.44
N VAL A 199 -17.61 13.33 7.96
CA VAL A 199 -16.38 13.51 7.18
C VAL A 199 -15.74 12.15 6.86
N ILE A 200 -15.76 11.22 7.82
CA ILE A 200 -15.21 9.86 7.65
C ILE A 200 -16.16 9.01 6.80
N GLU A 201 -17.46 9.08 7.07
CA GLU A 201 -18.50 8.32 6.39
C GLU A 201 -18.92 8.93 5.06
N ARG A 202 -18.25 10.01 4.65
CA ARG A 202 -18.53 10.70 3.39
C ARG A 202 -18.45 9.72 2.23
N ASP A 203 -19.52 9.67 1.47
CA ASP A 203 -19.55 9.09 0.14
C ASP A 203 -20.04 10.11 -0.85
N VAL A 204 -19.49 10.01 -2.06
CA VAL A 204 -19.65 11.03 -3.09
C VAL A 204 -20.43 10.50 -4.29
N LEU A 205 -20.89 9.25 -4.24
CA LEU A 205 -21.66 8.57 -5.27
C LEU A 205 -22.68 7.62 -4.66
N GLU A 206 -23.89 7.62 -5.23
CA GLU A 206 -24.95 6.65 -4.94
C GLU A 206 -25.42 5.99 -6.25
N PRO A 207 -25.40 4.65 -6.38
CA PRO A 207 -24.81 3.70 -5.42
C PRO A 207 -23.27 3.85 -5.33
N ARG A 208 -22.70 3.47 -4.19
CA ARG A 208 -21.25 3.49 -3.94
C ARG A 208 -20.52 2.64 -4.99
N ARG A 209 -19.37 3.14 -5.45
CA ARG A 209 -18.42 2.36 -6.25
C ARG A 209 -17.45 1.62 -5.33
N MET A 210 -17.06 0.41 -5.73
CA MET A 210 -16.15 -0.46 -4.98
C MET A 210 -15.12 -1.07 -5.93
N VAL A 211 -13.90 -1.26 -5.47
CA VAL A 211 -12.89 -2.11 -6.11
C VAL A 211 -12.99 -3.50 -5.49
N ARG A 212 -13.45 -4.47 -6.28
CA ARG A 212 -13.65 -5.86 -5.86
C ARG A 212 -12.35 -6.64 -6.03
N MET A 213 -11.68 -6.91 -4.91
CA MET A 213 -10.47 -7.73 -4.87
C MET A 213 -10.83 -9.20 -4.67
N CYS A 214 -10.30 -10.07 -5.54
CA CYS A 214 -10.44 -11.50 -5.34
C CYS A 214 -9.43 -12.02 -4.32
N VAL A 215 -9.88 -12.94 -3.45
CA VAL A 215 -9.06 -13.60 -2.42
C VAL A 215 -9.30 -15.10 -2.43
N THR A 216 -8.28 -15.87 -2.06
CA THR A 216 -8.29 -17.34 -2.09
C THR A 216 -7.87 -17.91 -0.74
N GLY A 217 -8.81 -17.92 0.22
CA GLY A 217 -8.62 -18.49 1.55
C GLY A 217 -8.89 -17.51 2.69
N GLU A 218 -9.04 -18.05 3.89
CA GLU A 218 -9.50 -17.30 5.08
C GLU A 218 -8.52 -16.19 5.50
N VAL A 219 -7.21 -16.45 5.41
CA VAL A 219 -6.18 -15.47 5.82
C VAL A 219 -6.13 -14.28 4.85
N GLU A 220 -6.24 -14.52 3.55
CA GLU A 220 -6.32 -13.44 2.55
C GLU A 220 -7.61 -12.66 2.68
N GLU A 221 -8.74 -13.34 2.92
CA GLU A 221 -10.03 -12.71 3.13
C GLU A 221 -10.04 -11.81 4.36
N ALA A 222 -9.51 -12.28 5.49
CA ALA A 222 -9.38 -11.49 6.71
C ALA A 222 -8.50 -10.24 6.49
N LYS A 223 -7.30 -10.39 5.89
CA LYS A 223 -6.43 -9.24 5.60
C LYS A 223 -7.09 -8.26 4.64
N CYS A 224 -7.85 -8.73 3.66
CA CYS A 224 -8.56 -7.88 2.72
C CYS A 224 -9.69 -7.08 3.41
N GLN A 225 -10.44 -7.71 4.31
CA GLN A 225 -11.52 -7.04 5.07
C GLN A 225 -10.95 -5.97 6.01
N ASP A 226 -9.82 -6.24 6.67
CA ASP A 226 -9.12 -5.25 7.48
C ASP A 226 -8.59 -4.09 6.62
N LEU A 227 -7.99 -4.39 5.46
CA LEU A 227 -7.56 -3.38 4.49
C LEU A 227 -8.73 -2.51 4.02
N ALA A 228 -9.88 -3.11 3.71
CA ALA A 228 -11.07 -2.38 3.28
C ALA A 228 -11.55 -1.40 4.36
N SER A 229 -11.60 -1.86 5.62
CA SER A 229 -12.01 -1.05 6.76
C SER A 229 -11.01 0.07 7.06
N ALA A 230 -9.72 -0.26 7.05
CA ALA A 230 -8.64 0.71 7.26
C ALA A 230 -8.66 1.79 6.17
N ALA A 231 -8.77 1.40 4.89
CA ALA A 231 -8.75 2.33 3.76
C ALA A 231 -9.97 3.25 3.79
N TYR A 232 -11.15 2.70 4.09
CA TYR A 232 -12.37 3.49 4.23
C TYR A 232 -12.26 4.56 5.31
N SER A 233 -11.70 4.21 6.48
CA SER A 233 -11.49 5.15 7.60
C SER A 233 -10.52 6.30 7.28
N ARG A 234 -9.76 6.18 6.19
CA ARG A 234 -8.77 7.15 5.71
C ARG A 234 -9.23 7.91 4.46
N ASP A 235 -10.53 7.93 4.18
CA ASP A 235 -11.14 8.62 3.02
C ASP A 235 -10.60 8.13 1.66
N ILE A 236 -10.09 6.89 1.60
CA ILE A 236 -9.77 6.23 0.33
C ILE A 236 -11.09 5.76 -0.28
N ARG A 237 -11.42 6.30 -1.45
CA ARG A 237 -12.63 5.99 -2.23
C ARG A 237 -12.25 5.83 -3.71
N PRO A 238 -12.80 4.82 -4.42
CA PRO A 238 -13.84 3.88 -3.99
C PRO A 238 -13.37 2.90 -2.91
N GLY A 239 -14.34 2.37 -2.15
CA GLY A 239 -14.04 1.39 -1.11
C GLY A 239 -13.56 0.06 -1.69
N ILE A 240 -12.95 -0.78 -0.86
CA ILE A 240 -12.51 -2.13 -1.26
C ILE A 240 -13.58 -3.13 -0.85
N SER A 241 -13.90 -4.07 -1.74
CA SER A 241 -14.77 -5.23 -1.44
C SER A 241 -13.96 -6.50 -1.65
N CYS A 242 -14.08 -7.46 -0.74
CA CYS A 242 -13.36 -8.72 -0.82
C CYS A 242 -14.30 -9.81 -1.34
N VAL A 243 -13.88 -10.51 -2.40
CA VAL A 243 -14.67 -11.57 -3.03
C VAL A 243 -13.89 -12.87 -2.97
N SER A 244 -14.35 -13.79 -2.13
CA SER A 244 -13.73 -15.09 -1.93
C SER A 244 -14.06 -16.04 -3.09
N LYS A 245 -13.04 -16.74 -3.60
CA LYS A 245 -13.17 -17.82 -4.58
C LYS A 245 -12.35 -19.03 -4.12
N LEU A 246 -12.68 -20.22 -4.64
CA LEU A 246 -12.04 -21.46 -4.17
C LEU A 246 -10.54 -21.51 -4.51
N ASN A 247 -10.14 -20.92 -5.63
CA ASN A 247 -8.77 -20.95 -6.13
C ASN A 247 -8.53 -19.81 -7.14
N LEU A 248 -7.25 -19.63 -7.52
CA LEU A 248 -6.85 -18.58 -8.45
C LEU A 248 -7.49 -18.70 -9.84
N ALA A 249 -7.75 -19.90 -10.34
CA ALA A 249 -8.39 -20.07 -11.65
C ALA A 249 -9.83 -19.53 -11.66
N GLU A 250 -10.56 -19.71 -10.56
CA GLU A 250 -11.87 -19.08 -10.36
C GLU A 250 -11.79 -17.57 -10.19
N CYS A 251 -10.74 -17.05 -9.53
CA CYS A 251 -10.48 -15.60 -9.51
C CYS A 251 -10.25 -15.04 -10.92
N TYR A 252 -9.48 -15.74 -11.76
CA TYR A 252 -9.21 -15.29 -13.14
C TYR A 252 -10.47 -15.29 -13.99
N ALA A 253 -11.29 -16.36 -13.89
CA ALA A 253 -12.59 -16.41 -14.56
C ALA A 253 -13.53 -15.30 -14.07
N ALA A 254 -13.56 -15.07 -12.75
CA ALA A 254 -14.36 -14.00 -12.17
C ALA A 254 -13.91 -12.60 -12.63
N ALA A 255 -12.60 -12.38 -12.80
CA ALA A 255 -12.07 -11.11 -13.29
C ALA A 255 -12.45 -10.88 -14.76
N ARG A 256 -12.30 -11.91 -15.60
CA ARG A 256 -12.75 -11.90 -17.00
C ARG A 256 -14.25 -11.60 -17.11
N ASP A 257 -15.05 -12.23 -16.25
CA ASP A 257 -16.51 -12.10 -16.27
C ASP A 257 -17.01 -10.86 -15.49
N HIS A 258 -16.12 -9.93 -15.14
CA HIS A 258 -16.41 -8.69 -14.41
C HIS A 258 -17.14 -8.89 -13.06
N GLN A 259 -16.94 -10.04 -12.40
CA GLN A 259 -17.43 -10.31 -11.05
C GLN A 259 -16.48 -9.78 -9.97
N VAL A 260 -15.19 -9.69 -10.30
CA VAL A 260 -14.15 -9.02 -9.51
C VAL A 260 -13.38 -8.07 -10.41
N ASP A 261 -12.74 -7.07 -9.82
CA ASP A 261 -12.00 -6.04 -10.55
C ASP A 261 -10.51 -6.33 -10.57
N ILE A 262 -9.95 -6.88 -9.49
CA ILE A 262 -8.52 -7.17 -9.39
C ILE A 262 -8.23 -8.53 -8.74
N VAL A 263 -7.12 -9.13 -9.17
CA VAL A 263 -6.52 -10.33 -8.57
C VAL A 263 -5.02 -10.09 -8.42
N SER A 264 -4.47 -10.28 -7.22
CA SER A 264 -3.02 -10.20 -6.98
C SER A 264 -2.35 -11.53 -7.34
N VAL A 265 -1.34 -11.52 -8.22
CA VAL A 265 -0.82 -12.74 -8.85
C VAL A 265 0.70 -12.68 -8.99
N ASP A 266 1.36 -13.74 -8.52
CA ASP A 266 2.79 -13.97 -8.76
C ASP A 266 3.11 -14.00 -10.27
N ALA A 267 4.23 -13.40 -10.68
CA ALA A 267 4.60 -13.26 -12.09
C ALA A 267 4.60 -14.59 -12.87
N GLY A 268 4.97 -15.71 -12.22
CA GLY A 268 5.01 -17.02 -12.86
C GLY A 268 3.62 -17.57 -13.22
N LEU A 269 2.61 -17.22 -12.42
CA LEU A 269 1.21 -17.56 -12.67
C LEU A 269 0.54 -16.54 -13.61
N ALA A 270 0.97 -15.28 -13.57
CA ALA A 270 0.37 -14.19 -14.31
C ALA A 270 0.49 -14.36 -15.84
N VAL A 271 1.60 -14.90 -16.36
CA VAL A 271 1.78 -15.13 -17.81
C VAL A 271 0.69 -16.06 -18.38
N ASN A 272 0.35 -17.12 -17.65
CA ASN A 272 -0.73 -18.02 -18.01
C ASN A 272 -2.10 -17.35 -17.89
N ALA A 273 -2.30 -16.54 -16.84
CA ALA A 273 -3.56 -15.85 -16.62
C ALA A 273 -3.86 -14.83 -17.76
N VAL A 274 -2.88 -14.03 -18.15
CA VAL A 274 -3.00 -13.02 -19.22
C VAL A 274 -3.30 -13.65 -20.58
N SER A 275 -2.69 -14.80 -20.88
CA SER A 275 -2.88 -15.50 -22.16
C SER A 275 -4.20 -16.29 -22.21
N LYS A 276 -4.64 -16.91 -21.11
CA LYS A 276 -5.80 -17.82 -21.10
C LYS A 276 -7.12 -17.17 -20.67
N PHE A 277 -7.07 -16.11 -19.87
CA PHE A 277 -8.27 -15.53 -19.24
C PHE A 277 -8.61 -14.12 -19.72
N GLN A 278 -7.97 -13.62 -20.78
CA GLN A 278 -8.18 -12.25 -21.29
C GLN A 278 -7.97 -11.17 -20.21
N LEU A 279 -6.96 -11.38 -19.38
CA LEU A 279 -6.58 -10.43 -18.32
C LEU A 279 -5.36 -9.60 -18.74
N GLN A 280 -5.15 -8.48 -18.06
CA GLN A 280 -3.99 -7.62 -18.22
C GLN A 280 -3.47 -7.15 -16.85
N PRO A 281 -2.16 -6.97 -16.68
CA PRO A 281 -1.62 -6.32 -15.49
C PRO A 281 -1.98 -4.83 -15.52
N VAL A 282 -2.46 -4.32 -14.38
CA VAL A 282 -2.80 -2.89 -14.20
C VAL A 282 -1.93 -2.21 -13.15
N LEU A 283 -1.48 -2.95 -12.15
CA LEU A 283 -0.51 -2.51 -11.15
C LEU A 283 0.56 -3.59 -10.95
N MET A 284 1.72 -3.21 -10.46
CA MET A 284 2.80 -4.08 -10.04
C MET A 284 3.35 -3.66 -8.69
N GLU A 285 3.92 -4.60 -7.93
CA GLU A 285 4.66 -4.27 -6.72
C GLU A 285 5.94 -3.50 -7.03
N GLU A 286 6.25 -2.52 -6.18
CA GLU A 286 7.54 -1.85 -6.13
C GLU A 286 8.41 -2.44 -5.01
N TYR A 287 9.72 -2.44 -5.23
CA TYR A 287 10.73 -2.91 -4.27
C TYR A 287 11.84 -1.85 -4.16
N GLU A 288 12.43 -1.67 -2.98
CA GLU A 288 13.42 -0.61 -2.70
C GLU A 288 14.70 -0.69 -3.57
N ASN A 289 15.07 -1.87 -4.09
CA ASN A 289 16.30 -2.12 -4.85
C ASN A 289 16.02 -2.39 -6.35
N ASP A 290 15.95 -1.34 -7.18
CA ASP A 290 15.80 -1.41 -8.65
C ASP A 290 14.58 -2.22 -9.16
N HIS A 291 13.51 -2.33 -8.35
CA HIS A 291 12.29 -3.07 -8.69
C HIS A 291 12.52 -4.56 -9.03
N LYS A 292 13.60 -5.16 -8.54
CA LYS A 292 14.01 -6.53 -8.90
C LYS A 292 14.35 -7.36 -7.68
N THR A 293 13.63 -8.46 -7.50
CA THR A 293 14.10 -9.56 -6.64
C THR A 293 14.72 -10.66 -7.50
N HIS A 294 15.43 -11.58 -6.87
CA HIS A 294 16.17 -12.63 -7.56
C HIS A 294 15.74 -14.00 -7.06
N ALA A 295 15.53 -14.94 -7.97
CA ALA A 295 15.33 -16.33 -7.61
C ALA A 295 16.66 -16.92 -7.15
N VAL A 296 16.68 -17.57 -5.99
CA VAL A 296 17.86 -18.19 -5.41
C VAL A 296 17.63 -19.66 -5.10
N ALA A 297 18.73 -20.41 -5.01
CA ALA A 297 18.75 -21.80 -4.58
C ALA A 297 19.62 -21.88 -3.31
N VAL A 298 18.98 -22.06 -2.16
CA VAL A 298 19.67 -22.10 -0.86
C VAL A 298 20.02 -23.53 -0.51
N VAL A 299 21.27 -23.77 -0.11
CA VAL A 299 21.78 -25.07 0.33
C VAL A 299 22.55 -24.94 1.63
N LYS A 300 22.70 -26.03 2.38
CA LYS A 300 23.56 -26.07 3.57
C LYS A 300 25.04 -26.07 3.16
N LYS A 301 25.89 -25.32 3.86
CA LYS A 301 27.36 -25.32 3.64
C LYS A 301 27.98 -26.70 3.77
N SER A 302 27.44 -27.52 4.67
CA SER A 302 27.88 -28.91 4.90
C SER A 302 27.59 -29.87 3.75
N SER A 303 26.74 -29.47 2.78
CA SER A 303 26.48 -30.28 1.58
C SER A 303 27.63 -30.16 0.57
N ASN A 304 27.70 -31.08 -0.40
CA ASN A 304 28.74 -31.09 -1.43
C ASN A 304 28.29 -30.59 -2.83
N PHE A 305 27.03 -30.18 -2.99
CA PHE A 305 26.47 -29.60 -4.23
C PHE A 305 27.29 -28.43 -4.80
N GLN A 306 27.94 -28.58 -5.94
CA GLN A 306 28.59 -27.47 -6.65
C GLN A 306 27.85 -27.09 -7.92
N SER A 307 26.88 -27.89 -8.35
CA SER A 307 26.14 -27.71 -9.59
C SER A 307 24.70 -28.19 -9.46
N TRP A 308 23.87 -27.81 -10.42
CA TRP A 308 22.50 -28.31 -10.54
C TRP A 308 22.45 -29.84 -10.73
N ALA A 309 23.47 -30.45 -11.34
CA ALA A 309 23.52 -31.90 -11.54
C ALA A 309 23.66 -32.66 -10.21
N ASP A 310 24.36 -32.08 -9.22
CA ASP A 310 24.57 -32.69 -7.91
C ASP A 310 23.28 -32.77 -7.08
N LEU A 311 22.26 -31.99 -7.44
CA LEU A 311 20.95 -32.01 -6.82
C LEU A 311 20.12 -33.25 -7.20
N LYS A 312 20.53 -34.01 -8.24
CA LYS A 312 19.82 -35.21 -8.67
C LYS A 312 19.76 -36.24 -7.53
N GLY A 313 18.56 -36.76 -7.29
CA GLY A 313 18.28 -37.76 -6.25
C GLY A 313 18.13 -37.22 -4.83
N HIS A 314 18.26 -35.90 -4.63
CA HIS A 314 18.14 -35.27 -3.31
C HIS A 314 16.72 -34.73 -3.06
N LYS A 315 16.47 -34.22 -1.86
CA LYS A 315 15.20 -33.62 -1.46
C LYS A 315 15.16 -32.12 -1.80
N ALA A 316 14.06 -31.62 -2.32
CA ALA A 316 13.90 -30.20 -2.65
C ALA A 316 12.65 -29.57 -2.03
N CYS A 317 12.82 -28.36 -1.53
CA CYS A 317 11.76 -27.49 -1.04
C CYS A 317 11.43 -26.44 -2.11
N PHE A 318 10.24 -26.54 -2.67
CA PHE A 318 9.67 -25.55 -3.59
C PHE A 318 8.61 -24.74 -2.86
N SER A 319 8.25 -23.58 -3.43
CA SER A 319 7.11 -22.83 -2.91
C SER A 319 5.79 -23.47 -3.38
N HIS A 320 5.13 -22.87 -4.35
CA HIS A 320 3.96 -23.46 -5.01
C HIS A 320 4.22 -23.61 -6.50
N VAL A 321 3.67 -24.68 -7.07
CA VAL A 321 3.71 -24.95 -8.51
C VAL A 321 3.23 -23.73 -9.28
N GLY A 322 4.06 -23.27 -10.21
CA GLY A 322 3.78 -22.11 -11.07
C GLY A 322 4.28 -20.76 -10.56
N LYS A 323 4.72 -20.62 -9.29
CA LYS A 323 5.38 -19.38 -8.84
C LYS A 323 6.70 -19.15 -9.57
N ALA A 324 7.06 -17.89 -9.82
CA ALA A 324 8.23 -17.50 -10.60
C ALA A 324 9.53 -18.02 -9.99
N ALA A 325 9.86 -17.59 -8.77
CA ALA A 325 11.12 -17.91 -8.11
C ALA A 325 11.18 -19.36 -7.62
N GLY A 326 10.08 -19.84 -7.02
CA GLY A 326 10.04 -21.15 -6.36
C GLY A 326 9.45 -22.27 -7.19
N TRP A 327 9.27 -22.11 -8.52
CA TRP A 327 8.93 -23.21 -9.43
C TRP A 327 9.39 -22.97 -10.88
N VAL A 328 8.90 -21.92 -11.53
CA VAL A 328 9.11 -21.70 -12.98
C VAL A 328 10.59 -21.56 -13.32
N ILE A 329 11.33 -20.70 -12.61
CA ILE A 329 12.77 -20.50 -12.85
C ILE A 329 13.57 -21.78 -12.56
N PRO A 330 13.36 -22.50 -11.45
CA PRO A 330 14.01 -23.79 -11.22
C PRO A 330 13.76 -24.83 -12.31
N VAL A 331 12.51 -24.99 -12.75
CA VAL A 331 12.16 -25.93 -13.82
C VAL A 331 12.81 -25.52 -15.14
N TYR A 332 12.79 -24.22 -15.47
CA TYR A 332 13.49 -23.68 -16.62
C TYR A 332 14.99 -24.01 -16.60
N ASN A 333 15.65 -23.86 -15.46
CA ASN A 333 17.07 -24.21 -15.33
C ASN A 333 17.32 -25.71 -15.50
N LEU A 334 16.46 -26.59 -14.99
CA LEU A 334 16.57 -28.04 -15.18
C LEU A 334 16.44 -28.43 -16.65
N VAL A 335 15.47 -27.83 -17.36
CA VAL A 335 15.21 -28.09 -18.79
C VAL A 335 16.35 -27.55 -19.65
N THR A 336 16.74 -26.28 -19.47
CA THR A 336 17.77 -25.64 -20.31
C THR A 336 19.18 -26.20 -20.09
N LYS A 337 19.44 -26.80 -18.92
CA LYS A 337 20.68 -27.54 -18.64
C LYS A 337 20.62 -29.01 -19.09
N ASN A 338 19.54 -29.45 -19.74
CA ASN A 338 19.30 -30.83 -20.16
C ASN A 338 19.37 -31.85 -19.00
N LEU A 339 19.02 -31.42 -17.79
CA LEU A 339 18.93 -32.30 -16.62
C LEU A 339 17.56 -33.00 -16.54
N ILE A 340 16.56 -32.39 -17.16
CA ILE A 340 15.24 -32.95 -17.44
C ILE A 340 14.94 -32.71 -18.92
N GLU A 341 14.38 -33.71 -19.61
CA GLU A 341 13.98 -33.57 -21.00
C GLU A 341 12.79 -32.60 -21.15
N LYS A 342 12.85 -31.72 -22.15
CA LYS A 342 11.81 -30.70 -22.41
C LYS A 342 10.40 -31.28 -22.60
N ASN A 343 10.30 -32.51 -23.11
CA ASN A 343 9.07 -33.26 -23.37
C ASN A 343 8.69 -34.27 -22.25
N ASN A 344 9.44 -34.33 -21.14
CA ASN A 344 9.05 -35.17 -20.00
C ASN A 344 7.90 -34.51 -19.22
N CYS A 345 6.68 -34.69 -19.71
CA CYS A 345 5.48 -34.08 -19.14
C CYS A 345 4.72 -35.04 -18.20
N PRO A 346 4.02 -34.53 -17.17
CA PRO A 346 4.04 -33.13 -16.71
C PRO A 346 5.34 -32.82 -15.94
N TYR A 347 5.78 -31.55 -15.95
CA TYR A 347 7.01 -31.18 -15.22
C TYR A 347 6.95 -31.46 -13.72
N THR A 348 5.76 -31.49 -13.11
CA THR A 348 5.59 -31.93 -11.72
C THR A 348 6.09 -33.36 -11.49
N LYS A 349 5.85 -34.26 -12.46
CA LYS A 349 6.36 -35.64 -12.44
C LYS A 349 7.87 -35.67 -12.70
N ALA A 350 8.34 -34.97 -13.73
CA ALA A 350 9.74 -34.97 -14.10
C ALA A 350 10.66 -34.38 -13.01
N VAL A 351 10.21 -33.32 -12.34
CA VAL A 351 10.88 -32.75 -11.16
C VAL A 351 10.92 -33.77 -10.03
N GLY A 352 9.82 -34.49 -9.77
CA GLY A 352 9.78 -35.58 -8.78
C GLY A 352 10.74 -36.74 -9.10
N GLU A 353 10.89 -37.09 -10.37
CA GLU A 353 11.85 -38.11 -10.83
C GLU A 353 13.31 -37.63 -10.66
N PHE A 354 13.57 -36.35 -10.93
CA PHE A 354 14.90 -35.75 -10.74
C PHE A 354 15.28 -35.65 -9.26
N PHE A 355 14.36 -35.20 -8.41
CA PHE A 355 14.50 -35.13 -6.94
C PHE A 355 13.90 -36.37 -6.27
N SER A 356 14.40 -37.56 -6.61
CA SER A 356 13.84 -38.82 -6.10
C SER A 356 13.95 -39.01 -4.58
N GLY A 357 14.72 -38.15 -3.89
CA GLY A 357 14.73 -38.07 -2.42
C GLY A 357 13.46 -37.46 -1.83
N GLY A 358 12.72 -36.66 -2.60
CA GLY A 358 11.43 -36.08 -2.21
C GLY A 358 11.26 -34.61 -2.65
N VAL A 359 10.02 -34.21 -2.92
CA VAL A 359 9.65 -32.83 -3.26
C VAL A 359 8.60 -32.35 -2.25
N GLN A 360 8.91 -31.26 -1.54
CA GLN A 360 8.02 -30.60 -0.61
C GLN A 360 7.59 -29.25 -1.17
N ASN A 361 6.28 -29.00 -1.23
CA ASN A 361 5.74 -27.67 -1.55
C ASN A 361 5.37 -26.99 -0.23
N SER A 362 5.97 -25.85 0.05
CA SER A 362 5.80 -25.13 1.31
C SER A 362 5.64 -23.64 1.06
N ALA A 363 4.75 -22.97 1.80
CA ALA A 363 4.72 -21.51 1.84
C ALA A 363 6.03 -20.92 2.38
N GLU A 364 6.79 -21.70 3.16
CA GLU A 364 8.08 -21.36 3.74
C GLU A 364 9.18 -22.36 3.28
N PRO A 365 9.72 -22.24 2.05
CA PRO A 365 10.69 -23.21 1.53
C PRO A 365 11.98 -23.29 2.36
N PHE A 366 12.44 -22.18 2.95
CA PHE A 366 13.62 -22.21 3.80
C PHE A 366 13.39 -23.01 5.08
N LYS A 367 12.20 -22.94 5.68
CA LYS A 367 11.85 -23.73 6.87
C LYS A 367 11.86 -25.22 6.60
N CYS A 368 11.44 -25.64 5.40
CA CYS A 368 11.58 -27.03 4.94
C CYS A 368 13.06 -27.46 4.87
N LEU A 369 13.95 -26.59 4.37
CA LEU A 369 15.39 -26.86 4.34
C LEU A 369 16.03 -26.90 5.73
N SER A 370 15.71 -25.92 6.59
CA SER A 370 16.30 -25.81 7.93
C SER A 370 15.84 -26.95 8.84
N SER A 371 14.61 -27.42 8.70
CA SER A 371 14.05 -28.58 9.41
C SER A 371 14.57 -29.94 8.90
N GLY A 372 15.35 -29.96 7.82
CA GLY A 372 15.93 -31.17 7.25
C GLY A 372 14.97 -31.97 6.36
N GLU A 373 13.81 -31.41 6.03
CA GLU A 373 12.85 -32.01 5.09
C GLU A 373 13.31 -31.88 3.64
N GLY A 374 14.17 -30.90 3.34
CA GLY A 374 14.85 -30.76 2.05
C GLY A 374 16.36 -30.53 2.17
N ASP A 375 17.05 -30.70 1.06
CA ASP A 375 18.50 -30.48 0.91
C ASP A 375 18.81 -29.18 0.14
N VAL A 376 17.83 -28.67 -0.62
CA VAL A 376 17.85 -27.39 -1.33
C VAL A 376 16.48 -26.69 -1.22
N ALA A 377 16.46 -25.36 -1.08
CA ALA A 377 15.25 -24.55 -1.12
C ALA A 377 15.27 -23.54 -2.27
N PHE A 378 14.17 -23.45 -3.01
CA PHE A 378 13.98 -22.49 -4.12
C PHE A 378 12.95 -21.44 -3.74
N LEU A 379 13.38 -20.17 -3.71
CA LEU A 379 12.57 -19.02 -3.32
C LEU A 379 13.22 -17.71 -3.81
N ASP A 380 12.53 -16.59 -3.63
CA ASP A 380 13.13 -15.26 -3.85
C ASP A 380 14.11 -14.90 -2.73
N TYR A 381 15.11 -14.09 -3.08
CA TYR A 381 16.20 -13.69 -2.19
C TYR A 381 15.70 -13.03 -0.91
N ASP A 382 14.75 -12.11 -1.01
CA ASP A 382 14.26 -11.33 0.12
C ASP A 382 13.51 -12.22 1.13
N SER A 383 12.69 -13.16 0.63
CA SER A 383 12.07 -14.18 1.48
C SER A 383 13.10 -15.09 2.13
N ALA A 384 14.20 -15.44 1.43
CA ALA A 384 15.28 -16.22 2.03
C ALA A 384 15.95 -15.45 3.17
N VAL A 385 16.33 -14.19 2.96
CA VAL A 385 16.94 -13.33 3.99
C VAL A 385 16.02 -13.18 5.21
N ARG A 386 14.72 -12.98 5.00
CA ARG A 386 13.74 -12.92 6.11
C ARG A 386 13.66 -14.22 6.89
N GLN A 387 13.47 -15.36 6.21
CA GLN A 387 13.28 -16.65 6.86
C GLN A 387 14.55 -17.16 7.56
N VAL A 388 15.73 -16.75 7.09
CA VAL A 388 17.02 -17.06 7.74
C VAL A 388 17.31 -16.11 8.93
N GLY A 389 16.67 -14.93 8.99
CA GLY A 389 16.90 -13.93 10.03
C GLY A 389 18.07 -12.97 9.75
N GLY A 390 18.31 -12.63 8.49
CA GLY A 390 19.36 -11.75 7.99
C GLY A 390 20.20 -12.38 6.87
N GLU A 391 21.43 -11.89 6.65
CA GLU A 391 22.40 -12.47 5.71
C GLU A 391 23.00 -13.79 6.24
N ASP A 392 22.16 -14.72 6.69
CA ASP A 392 22.58 -15.94 7.36
C ASP A 392 23.51 -15.69 8.56
N LYS A 393 22.94 -15.19 9.66
CA LYS A 393 23.66 -14.99 10.92
C LYS A 393 24.30 -16.27 11.46
N SER A 394 23.73 -17.44 11.13
CA SER A 394 24.28 -18.75 11.55
C SER A 394 25.53 -19.13 10.74
N GLY A 395 25.65 -18.62 9.52
CA GLY A 395 26.71 -18.97 8.58
C GLY A 395 26.63 -20.42 8.09
N GLU A 396 25.47 -21.08 8.21
CA GLU A 396 25.25 -22.49 7.85
C GLU A 396 24.77 -22.70 6.40
N TYR A 397 24.40 -21.63 5.70
CA TYR A 397 23.76 -21.68 4.39
C TYR A 397 24.51 -20.88 3.33
N GLU A 398 24.36 -21.29 2.08
CA GLU A 398 24.95 -20.66 0.90
C GLU A 398 23.96 -20.68 -0.28
N LEU A 399 24.23 -19.82 -1.25
CA LEU A 399 23.53 -19.80 -2.53
C LEU A 399 24.28 -20.70 -3.51
N LEU A 400 23.58 -21.64 -4.15
CA LEU A 400 24.09 -22.40 -5.28
C LEU A 400 23.93 -21.54 -6.55
N CYS A 401 25.01 -21.22 -7.26
CA CYS A 401 24.93 -20.31 -8.40
C CYS A 401 24.42 -21.02 -9.66
N LYS A 402 23.76 -20.29 -10.57
CA LYS A 402 23.24 -20.83 -11.84
C LYS A 402 24.30 -21.55 -12.66
N ASP A 403 25.51 -21.02 -12.72
CA ASP A 403 26.62 -21.54 -13.51
C ASP A 403 27.55 -22.48 -12.72
N GLY A 404 27.15 -22.84 -11.50
CA GLY A 404 27.91 -23.66 -10.58
C GLY A 404 28.73 -22.87 -9.57
N GLY A 405 29.27 -23.58 -8.58
CA GLY A 405 29.86 -23.02 -7.38
C GLY A 405 28.81 -22.52 -6.39
N ARG A 406 29.31 -21.99 -5.28
CA ARG A 406 28.50 -21.40 -4.21
C ARG A 406 29.03 -20.04 -3.80
N LYS A 407 28.14 -19.20 -3.29
CA LYS A 407 28.52 -17.95 -2.64
C LYS A 407 27.66 -17.68 -1.40
N ALA A 408 28.13 -16.73 -0.59
CA ALA A 408 27.37 -16.24 0.55
C ALA A 408 26.13 -15.44 0.08
N PHE A 409 25.17 -15.25 0.99
CA PHE A 409 23.92 -14.51 0.72
C PHE A 409 24.16 -13.09 0.21
N LYS A 410 25.15 -12.38 0.75
CA LYS A 410 25.50 -11.02 0.30
C LYS A 410 25.92 -10.92 -1.17
N ASP A 411 26.35 -12.03 -1.76
CA ASP A 411 26.86 -12.08 -3.15
C ASP A 411 25.76 -12.47 -4.16
N TYR A 412 24.48 -12.44 -3.76
CA TYR A 412 23.32 -12.88 -4.56
C TYR A 412 23.25 -12.25 -5.95
N ALA A 413 23.63 -10.98 -6.10
CA ALA A 413 23.62 -10.28 -7.39
C ALA A 413 24.48 -11.00 -8.44
N SER A 414 25.55 -11.69 -7.99
CA SER A 414 26.43 -12.50 -8.84
C SER A 414 26.17 -14.02 -8.73
N CYS A 415 25.29 -14.44 -7.82
CA CYS A 415 24.97 -15.85 -7.55
C CYS A 415 23.46 -16.00 -7.30
N ASN A 416 22.70 -15.98 -8.39
CA ASN A 416 21.26 -16.18 -8.43
C ASN A 416 20.89 -17.04 -9.64
N GLN A 417 19.60 -17.37 -9.78
CA GLN A 417 19.06 -18.19 -10.88
C GLN A 417 18.52 -17.33 -12.03
N ALA A 418 17.82 -16.25 -11.69
CA ALA A 418 17.33 -15.22 -12.60
C ALA A 418 16.74 -14.06 -11.80
N VAL A 419 16.52 -12.93 -12.48
CA VAL A 419 15.65 -11.85 -11.99
C VAL A 419 14.20 -12.32 -12.01
N VAL A 420 13.47 -12.00 -10.95
CA VAL A 420 12.05 -12.31 -10.78
C VAL A 420 11.26 -11.02 -11.02
N PRO A 421 10.29 -11.01 -11.95
CA PRO A 421 9.42 -9.86 -12.11
C PRO A 421 8.55 -9.65 -10.86
N PRO A 422 8.16 -8.40 -10.56
CA PRO A 422 7.25 -8.12 -9.46
C PRO A 422 5.93 -8.85 -9.59
N ARG A 423 5.30 -9.11 -8.44
CA ARG A 423 3.88 -9.51 -8.40
C ARG A 423 3.06 -8.43 -9.10
N VAL A 424 2.00 -8.86 -9.79
CA VAL A 424 1.11 -7.95 -10.53
C VAL A 424 -0.32 -8.08 -10.05
N LEU A 425 -1.08 -7.00 -10.12
CA LEU A 425 -2.53 -7.03 -10.01
C LEU A 425 -3.10 -7.11 -11.41
N LEU A 426 -3.80 -8.20 -11.69
CA LEU A 426 -4.47 -8.44 -12.95
C LEU A 426 -5.91 -7.94 -12.90
N SER A 427 -6.38 -7.42 -14.03
CA SER A 427 -7.78 -7.07 -14.26
C SER A 427 -8.23 -7.49 -15.65
N SER A 428 -9.51 -7.35 -15.96
CA SER A 428 -10.06 -7.64 -17.30
C SER A 428 -9.40 -6.76 -18.37
N LYS A 429 -9.20 -7.30 -19.57
CA LYS A 429 -8.79 -6.50 -20.74
C LYS A 429 -9.85 -5.49 -21.15
N ASP A 430 -11.12 -5.76 -20.84
CA ASP A 430 -12.27 -4.92 -21.19
C ASP A 430 -12.61 -3.90 -20.10
N LEU A 431 -11.62 -3.52 -19.28
CA LEU A 431 -11.78 -2.45 -18.29
C LEU A 431 -12.23 -1.14 -18.93
N SER A 432 -13.29 -0.56 -18.39
CA SER A 432 -13.65 0.82 -18.72
C SER A 432 -12.64 1.81 -18.11
N PRO A 433 -12.49 3.02 -18.68
CA PRO A 433 -11.60 4.04 -18.12
C PRO A 433 -11.88 4.36 -16.65
N VAL A 434 -13.15 4.37 -16.25
CA VAL A 434 -13.55 4.65 -14.86
C VAL A 434 -13.19 3.52 -13.90
N GLU A 435 -13.30 2.26 -14.33
CA GLU A 435 -12.85 1.12 -13.51
C GLU A 435 -11.33 1.12 -13.35
N LYS A 436 -10.58 1.48 -14.40
CA LYS A 436 -9.13 1.68 -14.31
C LYS A 436 -8.79 2.80 -13.33
N ASP A 437 -9.44 3.96 -13.42
CA ASP A 437 -9.25 5.07 -12.49
C ASP A 437 -9.52 4.65 -11.04
N ASP A 438 -10.60 3.91 -10.80
CA ASP A 438 -10.98 3.40 -9.48
C ASP A 438 -9.92 2.48 -8.89
N ILE A 439 -9.45 1.50 -9.67
CA ILE A 439 -8.42 0.55 -9.24
C ILE A 439 -7.13 1.29 -8.89
N LEU A 440 -6.65 2.14 -9.81
CA LEU A 440 -5.39 2.87 -9.62
C LEU A 440 -5.49 3.81 -8.43
N PHE A 441 -6.58 4.58 -8.30
CA PHE A 441 -6.74 5.51 -7.19
C PHE A 441 -6.75 4.77 -5.84
N THR A 442 -7.58 3.73 -5.69
CA THR A 442 -7.73 3.02 -4.41
C THR A 442 -6.46 2.31 -4.01
N MET A 443 -5.84 1.55 -4.91
CA MET A 443 -4.70 0.71 -4.56
C MET A 443 -3.41 1.52 -4.39
N LEU A 444 -3.14 2.51 -5.24
CA LEU A 444 -1.96 3.37 -5.09
C LEU A 444 -2.07 4.27 -3.85
N SER A 445 -3.26 4.80 -3.53
CA SER A 445 -3.45 5.59 -2.30
C SER A 445 -3.24 4.74 -1.05
N ALA A 446 -3.74 3.50 -1.05
CA ALA A 446 -3.52 2.58 0.06
C ALA A 446 -2.04 2.21 0.20
N ALA A 447 -1.37 1.87 -0.90
CA ALA A 447 0.06 1.55 -0.89
C ALA A 447 0.92 2.71 -0.38
N ASP A 448 0.73 3.93 -0.89
CA ASP A 448 1.48 5.11 -0.47
C ASP A 448 1.25 5.43 1.03
N LEU A 449 0.00 5.36 1.48
CA LEU A 449 -0.36 5.67 2.86
C LEU A 449 0.24 4.65 3.84
N TYR A 450 0.03 3.36 3.58
CA TYR A 450 0.42 2.30 4.51
C TYR A 450 1.91 1.94 4.43
N HIS A 451 2.58 2.24 3.33
CA HIS A 451 4.04 2.19 3.30
C HIS A 451 4.66 3.27 4.20
N LYS A 452 4.14 4.50 4.15
CA LYS A 452 4.63 5.62 5.00
C LYS A 452 4.21 5.47 6.46
N HIS A 453 3.09 4.80 6.70
CA HIS A 453 2.47 4.62 8.02
C HIS A 453 2.09 3.16 8.27
N PRO A 454 3.07 2.23 8.34
CA PRO A 454 2.81 0.82 8.58
C PRO A 454 2.17 0.56 9.95
N GLU A 455 2.29 1.50 10.90
CA GLU A 455 1.61 1.47 12.20
C GLU A 455 0.08 1.60 12.10
N TYR A 456 -0.45 2.11 10.97
CA TYR A 456 -1.90 2.18 10.75
C TYR A 456 -2.46 0.87 10.22
N PHE A 457 -1.73 0.23 9.31
CA PHE A 457 -2.03 -1.07 8.75
C PHE A 457 -0.78 -1.56 8.02
N ASP A 458 -0.26 -2.73 8.39
CA ASP A 458 0.93 -3.29 7.77
C ASP A 458 0.55 -3.99 6.45
N LEU A 459 0.41 -3.19 5.38
CA LEU A 459 -0.07 -3.65 4.08
C LEU A 459 0.81 -4.75 3.49
N PHE A 460 2.13 -4.55 3.55
CA PHE A 460 3.10 -5.47 2.96
C PHE A 460 3.59 -6.52 3.96
N GLY A 461 3.50 -6.30 5.26
CA GLY A 461 3.95 -7.27 6.26
C GLY A 461 3.12 -8.55 6.39
N SER A 462 3.61 -9.41 7.27
CA SER A 462 3.01 -10.72 7.57
C SER A 462 1.68 -10.52 8.29
N TYR A 463 0.73 -11.43 8.05
CA TYR A 463 -0.60 -11.33 8.63
C TYR A 463 -0.99 -12.68 9.23
N GLN A 464 -1.41 -12.67 10.50
CA GLN A 464 -1.72 -13.88 11.29
C GLN A 464 -0.62 -14.96 11.24
N GLY A 465 0.65 -14.53 11.20
CA GLY A 465 1.81 -15.44 11.12
C GLY A 465 2.12 -15.97 9.71
N HIS A 466 1.42 -15.50 8.68
CA HIS A 466 1.66 -15.87 7.29
C HIS A 466 2.34 -14.74 6.51
N ASP A 467 3.38 -15.09 5.76
CA ASP A 467 4.04 -14.17 4.83
C ASP A 467 3.31 -14.12 3.49
N ASN A 468 3.49 -13.00 2.80
CA ASN A 468 3.11 -12.73 1.43
C ASN A 468 1.59 -12.77 1.16
N VAL A 469 0.79 -12.50 2.19
CA VAL A 469 -0.68 -12.43 2.16
C VAL A 469 -1.12 -11.16 1.44
N LEU A 470 -1.88 -11.33 0.34
CA LEU A 470 -2.26 -10.32 -0.66
C LEU A 470 -1.08 -9.74 -1.46
N PHE A 471 -0.06 -9.24 -0.78
CA PHE A 471 1.16 -8.63 -1.36
C PHE A 471 2.40 -9.30 -0.78
N SER A 472 3.53 -9.19 -1.47
CA SER A 472 4.80 -9.65 -0.92
C SER A 472 5.26 -8.81 0.26
N ASN A 473 5.86 -9.46 1.26
CA ASN A 473 6.59 -8.79 2.34
C ASN A 473 7.78 -7.96 1.89
N SER A 474 8.25 -8.17 0.66
CA SER A 474 9.36 -7.39 0.11
C SER A 474 8.89 -6.08 -0.50
N ALA A 475 7.58 -5.96 -0.78
CA ALA A 475 7.04 -4.81 -1.47
C ALA A 475 7.13 -3.56 -0.57
N SER A 476 7.54 -2.46 -1.21
CA SER A 476 7.58 -1.11 -0.62
C SER A 476 6.54 -0.18 -1.24
N GLY A 477 5.79 -0.65 -2.24
CA GLY A 477 4.82 0.18 -2.93
C GLY A 477 4.07 -0.58 -4.02
N LEU A 478 3.25 0.16 -4.76
CA LEU A 478 2.61 -0.28 -5.99
C LEU A 478 2.84 0.79 -7.05
N ASP A 479 3.02 0.37 -8.30
CA ASP A 479 3.15 1.25 -9.46
C ASP A 479 2.21 0.84 -10.59
N THR A 480 1.84 1.80 -11.43
CA THR A 480 1.00 1.57 -12.61
C THR A 480 1.78 0.81 -13.66
N VAL A 481 1.15 -0.21 -14.25
CA VAL A 481 1.76 -0.95 -15.37
C VAL A 481 1.47 -0.19 -16.67
N HIS A 482 2.53 0.32 -17.30
CA HIS A 482 2.46 0.91 -18.63
C HIS A 482 2.82 -0.14 -19.71
N PRO A 483 2.32 0.00 -20.95
CA PRO A 483 2.68 -0.91 -22.04
C PRO A 483 4.19 -1.05 -22.26
N GLU A 484 4.92 0.03 -22.07
CA GLU A 484 6.38 0.12 -22.21
C GLU A 484 7.12 -0.63 -21.09
N THR A 485 6.53 -0.69 -19.89
CA THR A 485 7.14 -1.20 -18.65
C THR A 485 6.50 -2.48 -18.13
N ASN A 486 5.78 -3.22 -18.99
CA ASN A 486 5.11 -4.45 -18.58
C ASN A 486 6.12 -5.48 -18.02
N PRO A 487 6.08 -5.77 -16.70
CA PRO A 487 7.09 -6.62 -16.05
C PRO A 487 7.06 -8.07 -16.54
N LEU A 488 5.95 -8.52 -17.13
CA LEU A 488 5.81 -9.88 -17.63
C LEU A 488 6.48 -10.10 -19.00
N LYS A 489 6.82 -9.02 -19.72
CA LYS A 489 7.37 -9.11 -21.08
C LYS A 489 8.71 -9.83 -21.10
N ASP A 490 9.60 -9.50 -20.17
CA ASP A 490 10.93 -10.11 -20.07
C ASP A 490 10.89 -11.54 -19.49
N PHE A 491 9.79 -11.90 -18.82
CA PHE A 491 9.58 -13.23 -18.24
C PHE A 491 8.90 -14.21 -19.20
N THR A 492 8.19 -13.69 -20.21
CA THR A 492 7.47 -14.51 -21.19
C THR A 492 8.38 -15.53 -21.90
N PRO A 493 9.63 -15.20 -22.32
CA PRO A 493 10.52 -16.19 -22.93
C PRO A 493 10.87 -17.39 -22.04
N ILE A 494 11.02 -17.18 -20.72
CA ILE A 494 11.26 -18.26 -19.75
C ILE A 494 10.04 -19.19 -19.71
N HIS A 495 8.85 -18.60 -19.71
CA HIS A 495 7.59 -19.35 -19.71
C HIS A 495 7.38 -20.10 -21.04
N ASP A 496 7.70 -19.47 -22.17
CA ASP A 496 7.58 -20.04 -23.52
C ASP A 496 8.40 -21.32 -23.69
N GLU A 497 9.59 -21.37 -23.10
CA GLU A 497 10.42 -22.58 -23.09
C GLU A 497 9.76 -23.75 -22.36
N LEU A 498 8.89 -23.48 -21.39
CA LEU A 498 8.19 -24.49 -20.59
C LEU A 498 6.78 -24.82 -21.12
N LYS A 499 6.27 -24.10 -22.12
CA LYS A 499 4.92 -24.30 -22.68
C LYS A 499 4.65 -25.72 -23.19
N VAL A 500 5.68 -26.49 -23.53
CA VAL A 500 5.54 -27.89 -24.00
C VAL A 500 4.75 -28.75 -23.03
N CYS A 501 4.98 -28.61 -21.72
CA CYS A 501 4.27 -29.39 -20.68
C CYS A 501 3.23 -28.58 -19.91
N THR A 502 3.10 -27.28 -20.20
CA THR A 502 2.07 -26.39 -19.64
C THR A 502 1.39 -25.59 -20.76
N PRO A 503 0.72 -26.28 -21.71
CA PRO A 503 0.07 -25.64 -22.86
C PRO A 503 -1.08 -24.72 -22.41
#